data_AF-A0A1A8DIM5-F1
#
_entry.id   AF-A0A1A8DIM5-F1
#
_cell.length_a   1.000
_cell.length_b   1.000
_cell.length_c   1.000
_cell.angle_alpha   90.00
_cell.angle_beta   90.00
_cell.angle_gamma   90.00
#
_symmetry.space_group_name_H-M   'P 1'
#
loop_
_entity.id
_entity.type
_entity.pdbx_description
1 polymer ?
#
loop_
_entity_poly.entity_id
_entity_poly.type
_entity_poly.pdbx_seq_one_letter_code
_entity_poly.pdbx_strand_id
1 'polypeptide(L)'
;NAENIQHDMVHYGGHIKTLNMFNQKEIMHRLETYTKFMFVREPLERIVSAYRDKFENPNEYYHNLFGKPIISKYRVMPSEEALKTGNGVTFEEFIRYLLDVHRPVGMDIHWEQANQLCHPCLIHYNLIGKFENMEEESNFLLRTIGAPPSLMLPSFKDRNPKDARTSKQITEKYFSQVTMMERQRVYDFYYMDYLMFNYSKPFSDLY
;
A
#
# COMPACT_ATOMS: atom_id res chain seq x y z
N ASN A 1 -7.04 18.80 -17.80
CA ASN A 1 -7.60 18.58 -16.46
C ASN A 1 -7.13 17.21 -15.98
N ALA A 2 -6.59 17.09 -14.77
CA ALA A 2 -6.07 15.83 -14.23
C ALA A 2 -7.19 14.78 -14.04
N GLU A 3 -8.43 15.21 -13.81
CA GLU A 3 -9.60 14.33 -13.65
C GLU A 3 -9.95 13.52 -14.90
N ASN A 4 -9.45 13.92 -16.07
CA ASN A 4 -9.71 13.21 -17.33
C ASN A 4 -8.67 12.12 -17.62
N ILE A 5 -7.65 11.98 -16.78
CA ILE A 5 -6.61 10.97 -16.94
C ILE A 5 -7.13 9.66 -16.35
N GLN A 6 -7.27 8.62 -17.17
CA GLN A 6 -7.71 7.32 -16.69
C GLN A 6 -6.64 6.65 -15.83
N HIS A 7 -7.08 5.92 -14.79
CA HIS A 7 -6.23 5.15 -13.88
C HIS A 7 -5.20 4.30 -14.64
N ASP A 8 -5.67 3.52 -15.62
CA ASP A 8 -4.81 2.60 -16.36
C ASP A 8 -3.77 3.32 -17.23
N MET A 9 -4.03 4.55 -17.68
CA MET A 9 -3.02 5.32 -18.42
C MET A 9 -1.87 5.77 -17.52
N VAL A 10 -2.15 6.10 -16.26
CA VAL A 10 -1.10 6.48 -15.29
C VAL A 10 -0.25 5.27 -14.92
N HIS A 11 -0.85 4.11 -14.74
CA HIS A 11 -0.16 2.90 -14.25
C HIS A 11 0.46 2.03 -15.34
N TYR A 12 -0.16 1.96 -16.52
CA TYR A 12 0.21 1.01 -17.59
C TYR A 12 0.51 1.69 -18.93
N GLY A 13 0.40 3.02 -19.03
CA GLY A 13 0.64 3.76 -20.27
C GLY A 13 2.11 3.82 -20.73
N GLY A 14 3.06 3.35 -19.90
CA GLY A 14 4.49 3.33 -20.26
C GLY A 14 5.12 4.73 -20.36
N HIS A 15 4.47 5.76 -19.83
CA HIS A 15 4.93 7.14 -19.89
C HIS A 15 6.09 7.45 -18.91
N ILE A 16 6.34 6.55 -17.95
CA ILE A 16 7.37 6.70 -16.91
C ILE A 16 8.44 5.63 -17.11
N LYS A 17 9.71 6.05 -17.19
CA LYS A 17 10.85 5.14 -17.26
C LYS A 17 11.25 4.67 -15.87
N THR A 18 11.30 3.35 -15.66
CA THR A 18 11.81 2.76 -14.42
C THR A 18 13.34 2.69 -14.43
N LEU A 19 13.96 2.69 -13.25
CA LEU A 19 15.42 2.77 -13.11
C LEU A 19 16.14 1.59 -13.80
N ASN A 20 15.52 0.40 -13.81
CA ASN A 20 16.05 -0.81 -14.46
C ASN A 20 16.03 -0.77 -16.00
N MET A 21 15.44 0.26 -16.62
CA MET A 21 15.50 0.46 -18.07
C MET A 21 16.81 1.11 -18.54
N PHE A 22 17.64 1.58 -17.62
CA PHE A 22 18.89 2.27 -17.91
C PHE A 22 20.11 1.35 -17.70
N ASN A 23 21.22 1.66 -18.35
CA ASN A 23 22.47 0.93 -18.10
C ASN A 23 23.09 1.32 -16.74
N GLN A 24 24.08 0.56 -16.28
CA GLN A 24 24.68 0.76 -14.95
C GLN A 24 25.22 2.19 -14.73
N LYS A 25 25.91 2.78 -15.71
CA LYS A 25 26.46 4.14 -15.60
C LYS A 25 25.33 5.17 -15.44
N GLU A 26 24.27 5.00 -16.20
CA GLU A 26 23.08 5.85 -16.15
C GLU A 26 22.28 5.69 -14.85
N ILE A 27 22.22 4.48 -14.29
CA ILE A 27 21.62 4.21 -12.99
C ILE A 27 22.40 4.95 -11.90
N MET A 28 23.72 4.76 -11.85
CA MET A 28 24.57 5.40 -10.84
C MET A 28 24.50 6.91 -10.90
N HIS A 29 24.56 7.49 -12.10
CA HIS A 29 24.40 8.93 -12.28
C HIS A 29 23.10 9.45 -11.68
N ARG A 30 21.96 8.76 -11.88
CA ARG A 30 20.67 9.16 -11.30
C ARG A 30 20.64 8.98 -9.79
N LEU A 31 21.17 7.87 -9.28
CA LEU A 31 21.27 7.63 -7.84
C LEU A 31 22.13 8.69 -7.15
N GLU A 32 23.17 9.20 -7.79
CA GLU A 32 24.05 10.24 -7.25
C GLU A 32 23.47 11.65 -7.38
N THR A 33 22.82 11.98 -8.51
CA THR A 33 22.51 13.37 -8.86
C THR A 33 21.04 13.76 -8.80
N TYR A 34 20.10 12.81 -8.88
CA TYR A 34 18.68 13.13 -8.93
C TYR A 34 18.10 13.27 -7.52
N THR A 35 17.08 14.13 -7.40
CA THR A 35 16.23 14.17 -6.21
C THR A 35 15.46 12.85 -6.10
N LYS A 36 15.67 12.13 -5.01
CA LYS A 36 15.00 10.87 -4.69
C LYS A 36 13.99 11.11 -3.59
N PHE A 37 12.76 10.67 -3.77
CA PHE A 37 11.72 10.79 -2.77
C PHE A 37 10.93 9.48 -2.64
N MET A 38 10.31 9.28 -1.49
CA MET A 38 9.33 8.23 -1.27
C MET A 38 8.21 8.75 -0.37
N PHE A 39 7.05 8.11 -0.44
CA PHE A 39 5.95 8.36 0.47
C PHE A 39 5.65 7.10 1.27
N VAL A 40 5.54 7.26 2.58
CA VAL A 40 5.17 6.20 3.51
C VAL A 40 3.82 6.49 4.14
N ARG A 41 3.17 5.45 4.61
CA ARG A 41 1.89 5.51 5.29
C ARG A 41 1.99 4.71 6.57
N GLU A 42 1.23 5.09 7.58
CA GLU A 42 1.01 4.32 8.79
C GLU A 42 0.76 2.84 8.40
N PRO A 43 1.58 1.88 8.89
CA PRO A 43 1.59 0.55 8.33
C PRO A 43 0.24 -0.17 8.37
N LEU A 44 -0.54 -0.05 9.44
CA LEU A 44 -1.85 -0.71 9.54
C LEU A 44 -2.91 -0.03 8.68
N GLU A 45 -2.87 1.30 8.58
CA GLU A 45 -3.73 2.07 7.68
C GLU A 45 -3.47 1.70 6.21
N ARG A 46 -2.20 1.45 5.85
CA ARG A 46 -1.83 0.95 4.53
C ARG A 46 -2.44 -0.42 4.24
N ILE A 47 -2.43 -1.33 5.21
CA ILE A 47 -2.99 -2.68 5.05
C ILE A 47 -4.51 -2.67 4.94
N VAL A 48 -5.18 -1.83 5.72
CA VAL A 48 -6.62 -1.63 5.57
C VAL A 48 -6.92 -0.99 4.22
N SER A 49 -6.14 0.00 3.78
CA SER A 49 -6.30 0.59 2.44
C SER A 49 -6.12 -0.45 1.33
N ALA A 50 -5.14 -1.34 1.43
CA ALA A 50 -4.93 -2.41 0.47
C ALA A 50 -6.12 -3.38 0.45
N TYR A 51 -6.57 -3.84 1.61
CA TYR A 51 -7.73 -4.73 1.70
C TYR A 51 -8.98 -4.12 1.06
N ARG A 52 -9.32 -2.88 1.43
CA ARG A 52 -10.49 -2.16 0.92
C ARG A 52 -10.43 -1.95 -0.59
N ASP A 53 -9.24 -1.66 -1.11
CA ASP A 53 -9.04 -1.46 -2.54
C ASP A 53 -9.07 -2.76 -3.36
N LYS A 54 -8.56 -3.86 -2.79
CA LYS A 54 -8.37 -5.11 -3.53
C LYS A 54 -9.48 -6.14 -3.35
N PHE A 55 -10.23 -6.11 -2.23
CA PHE A 55 -11.19 -7.16 -1.88
C PHE A 55 -12.62 -6.68 -1.58
N GLU A 56 -12.84 -5.40 -1.25
CA GLU A 56 -14.20 -4.89 -1.00
C GLU A 56 -14.92 -4.43 -2.27
N ASN A 57 -14.15 -4.00 -3.27
CA ASN A 57 -14.66 -3.53 -4.54
C ASN A 57 -14.42 -4.57 -5.64
N PRO A 58 -15.23 -4.60 -6.72
CA PRO A 58 -15.02 -5.52 -7.83
C PRO A 58 -13.60 -5.42 -8.41
N ASN A 59 -12.85 -6.50 -8.31
CA ASN A 59 -11.47 -6.57 -8.78
C ASN A 59 -11.12 -8.00 -9.21
N GLU A 60 -11.45 -8.34 -10.45
CA GLU A 60 -11.32 -9.69 -10.98
C GLU A 60 -9.89 -10.25 -10.86
N TYR A 61 -8.87 -9.43 -11.12
CA TYR A 61 -7.48 -9.85 -11.00
C TYR A 61 -7.12 -10.28 -9.57
N TYR A 62 -7.38 -9.43 -8.57
CA TYR A 62 -7.05 -9.74 -7.18
C TYR A 62 -7.94 -10.84 -6.59
N HIS A 63 -9.21 -10.88 -6.97
CA HIS A 63 -10.11 -11.93 -6.50
C HIS A 63 -9.71 -13.30 -7.06
N ASN A 64 -9.31 -13.37 -8.33
CA ASN A 64 -8.79 -14.60 -8.93
C ASN A 64 -7.44 -15.00 -8.33
N LEU A 65 -6.48 -14.07 -8.28
CA LEU A 65 -5.11 -14.37 -7.88
C LEU A 65 -4.97 -14.62 -6.37
N PHE A 66 -5.58 -13.77 -5.53
CA PHE A 66 -5.48 -13.84 -4.08
C PHE A 66 -6.77 -14.30 -3.41
N GLY A 67 -7.93 -13.84 -3.88
CA GLY A 67 -9.20 -14.13 -3.23
C GLY A 67 -9.54 -15.62 -3.16
N LYS A 68 -9.44 -16.34 -4.29
CA LYS A 68 -9.72 -17.79 -4.31
C LYS A 68 -8.78 -18.58 -3.39
N PRO A 69 -7.44 -18.40 -3.45
CA PRO A 69 -6.55 -19.12 -2.53
C PRO A 69 -6.74 -18.76 -1.06
N ILE A 70 -7.05 -17.50 -0.74
CA ILE A 70 -7.34 -17.06 0.63
C ILE A 70 -8.60 -17.77 1.14
N ILE A 71 -9.71 -17.69 0.39
CA ILE A 71 -10.97 -18.32 0.77
C ILE A 71 -10.80 -19.83 0.89
N SER A 72 -10.14 -20.46 -0.08
CA SER A 72 -9.93 -21.91 -0.09
C SER A 72 -9.11 -22.40 1.10
N LYS A 73 -8.20 -21.59 1.65
CA LYS A 73 -7.30 -22.02 2.73
C LYS A 73 -7.83 -21.67 4.13
N TYR A 74 -8.41 -20.48 4.31
CA TYR A 74 -8.72 -19.97 5.64
C TYR A 74 -10.22 -19.99 6.00
N ARG A 75 -11.11 -20.22 5.03
CA ARG A 75 -12.55 -20.32 5.29
C ARG A 75 -12.94 -21.76 5.63
N VAL A 76 -13.62 -21.95 6.76
CA VAL A 76 -14.01 -23.29 7.26
C VAL A 76 -15.07 -23.96 6.37
N MET A 77 -16.00 -23.19 5.79
CA MET A 77 -17.06 -23.68 4.90
C MET A 77 -17.34 -22.67 3.78
N PRO A 78 -16.49 -22.61 2.74
CA PRO A 78 -16.71 -21.70 1.63
C PRO A 78 -17.83 -22.20 0.72
N SER A 79 -18.69 -21.29 0.24
CA SER A 79 -19.66 -21.62 -0.82
C SER A 79 -18.93 -21.88 -2.14
N GLU A 80 -19.55 -22.68 -3.02
CA GLU A 80 -19.02 -22.91 -4.37
C GLU A 80 -18.81 -21.60 -5.14
N GLU A 81 -19.72 -20.64 -4.97
CA GLU A 81 -19.61 -19.31 -5.57
C GLU A 81 -18.37 -18.56 -5.06
N ALA A 82 -18.12 -18.58 -3.74
CA ALA A 82 -16.95 -17.92 -3.16
C ALA A 82 -15.63 -18.55 -3.65
N LEU A 83 -15.58 -19.88 -3.79
CA LEU A 83 -14.43 -20.58 -4.37
C LEU A 83 -14.25 -20.27 -5.86
N LYS A 84 -15.35 -20.16 -6.60
CA LYS A 84 -15.34 -19.90 -8.04
C LYS A 84 -14.97 -18.45 -8.37
N THR A 85 -15.34 -17.50 -7.54
CA THR A 85 -15.16 -16.06 -7.81
C THR A 85 -14.00 -15.45 -7.05
N GLY A 86 -13.68 -15.96 -5.86
CA GLY A 86 -12.75 -15.30 -4.94
C GLY A 86 -13.35 -14.07 -4.24
N ASN A 87 -14.65 -13.83 -4.40
CA ASN A 87 -15.33 -12.67 -3.83
C ASN A 87 -15.57 -12.83 -2.32
N GLY A 88 -15.57 -11.70 -1.62
CA GLY A 88 -15.97 -11.64 -0.22
C GLY A 88 -14.95 -12.22 0.74
N VAL A 89 -13.65 -12.16 0.41
CA VAL A 89 -12.57 -12.34 1.39
C VAL A 89 -12.83 -11.43 2.59
N THR A 90 -12.81 -11.96 3.81
CA THR A 90 -12.97 -11.14 5.01
C THR A 90 -11.64 -10.51 5.42
N PHE A 91 -11.68 -9.43 6.20
CA PHE A 91 -10.46 -8.83 6.72
C PHE A 91 -9.67 -9.80 7.61
N GLU A 92 -10.35 -10.60 8.43
CA GLU A 92 -9.72 -11.64 9.25
C GLU A 92 -9.02 -12.70 8.40
N GLU A 93 -9.64 -13.18 7.31
CA GLU A 93 -9.00 -14.11 6.38
C GLU A 93 -7.77 -13.50 5.70
N PHE A 94 -7.84 -12.22 5.35
CA PHE A 94 -6.71 -11.49 4.79
C PHE A 94 -5.56 -11.31 5.81
N ILE A 95 -5.86 -11.04 7.08
CA ILE A 95 -4.83 -10.98 8.14
C ILE A 95 -4.19 -12.35 8.37
N ARG A 96 -4.99 -13.43 8.41
CA ARG A 96 -4.45 -14.80 8.51
C ARG A 96 -3.55 -15.12 7.33
N TYR A 97 -3.94 -14.72 6.11
CA TYR A 97 -3.08 -14.82 4.93
C TYR A 97 -1.76 -14.06 5.08
N LEU A 98 -1.83 -12.81 5.55
CA LEU A 98 -0.66 -11.95 5.75
C LEU A 98 0.32 -12.51 6.79
N LEU A 99 -0.19 -13.18 7.83
CA LEU A 99 0.63 -13.75 8.91
C LEU A 99 1.10 -15.18 8.64
N ASP A 100 0.62 -15.83 7.58
CA ASP A 100 0.98 -17.21 7.26
C ASP A 100 2.31 -17.28 6.50
N VAL A 101 3.32 -17.94 7.08
CA VAL A 101 4.63 -18.17 6.43
C VAL A 101 4.53 -19.13 5.24
N HIS A 102 3.46 -19.92 5.15
CA HIS A 102 3.13 -20.83 4.06
C HIS A 102 1.94 -20.32 3.23
N ARG A 103 1.76 -18.99 3.15
CA ARG A 103 0.69 -18.37 2.36
C ARG A 103 0.68 -18.88 0.91
N PRO A 104 -0.49 -19.08 0.29
CA PRO A 104 -0.61 -19.82 -0.96
C PRO A 104 -0.14 -19.09 -2.23
N VAL A 105 0.12 -17.78 -2.19
CA VAL A 105 0.49 -16.99 -3.40
C VAL A 105 1.81 -16.24 -3.19
N GLY A 106 1.87 -15.36 -2.20
CA GLY A 106 3.07 -14.57 -1.90
C GLY A 106 2.75 -13.15 -1.44
N MET A 107 3.77 -12.30 -1.40
CA MET A 107 3.57 -10.88 -1.09
C MET A 107 3.16 -10.10 -2.34
N ASP A 108 2.40 -9.04 -2.11
CA ASP A 108 2.05 -8.05 -3.11
C ASP A 108 2.58 -6.69 -2.64
N ILE A 109 2.94 -5.82 -3.59
CA ILE A 109 3.47 -4.48 -3.32
C ILE A 109 2.58 -3.63 -2.39
N HIS A 110 1.26 -3.87 -2.35
CA HIS A 110 0.33 -3.11 -1.52
C HIS A 110 0.37 -3.51 -0.04
N TRP A 111 0.91 -4.69 0.30
CA TRP A 111 1.09 -5.14 1.69
C TRP A 111 2.52 -5.58 2.03
N GLU A 112 3.48 -5.47 1.10
CA GLU A 112 4.91 -5.63 1.38
C GLU A 112 5.46 -4.47 2.22
N GLN A 113 6.40 -4.70 3.15
CA GLN A 113 6.90 -3.61 4.01
C GLN A 113 7.58 -2.51 3.19
N ALA A 114 7.36 -1.24 3.57
CA ALA A 114 7.91 -0.10 2.83
C ALA A 114 9.46 -0.10 2.87
N ASN A 115 10.06 -0.53 3.99
CA ASN A 115 11.51 -0.70 4.11
C ASN A 115 12.08 -1.75 3.13
N GLN A 116 11.29 -2.78 2.79
CA GLN A 116 11.69 -3.81 1.83
C GLN A 116 11.45 -3.34 0.39
N LEU A 117 10.39 -2.58 0.12
CA LEU A 117 10.11 -2.08 -1.23
C LEU A 117 11.09 -0.98 -1.67
N CYS A 118 11.43 -0.08 -0.74
CA CYS A 118 12.15 1.14 -1.08
C CYS A 118 13.60 1.15 -0.60
N HIS A 119 14.00 0.19 0.25
CA HIS A 119 15.37 0.05 0.75
C HIS A 119 16.03 1.38 1.17
N PRO A 120 15.43 2.17 2.08
CA PRO A 120 15.99 3.47 2.48
C PRO A 120 17.34 3.37 3.21
N CYS A 121 17.77 2.17 3.61
CA CYS A 121 19.14 1.91 4.08
C CYS A 121 20.17 1.91 2.94
N LEU A 122 19.75 1.64 1.69
CA LEU A 122 20.61 1.60 0.50
C LEU A 122 20.45 2.85 -0.36
N ILE A 123 19.27 3.46 -0.36
CA ILE A 123 18.94 4.63 -1.17
C ILE A 123 18.86 5.86 -0.25
N HIS A 124 19.72 6.84 -0.50
CA HIS A 124 19.68 8.12 0.19
C HIS A 124 18.54 8.99 -0.34
N TYR A 125 17.36 8.89 0.28
CA TYR A 125 16.22 9.73 -0.05
C TYR A 125 16.44 11.17 0.41
N ASN A 126 16.15 12.12 -0.48
CA ASN A 126 16.14 13.55 -0.16
C ASN A 126 14.87 13.94 0.60
N LEU A 127 13.77 13.21 0.37
CA LEU A 127 12.49 13.44 1.02
C LEU A 127 11.76 12.12 1.30
N ILE A 128 11.23 11.98 2.51
CA ILE A 128 10.32 10.91 2.90
C ILE A 128 9.03 11.57 3.37
N GLY A 129 8.03 11.61 2.48
CA GLY A 129 6.72 12.21 2.76
C GLY A 129 5.77 11.23 3.44
N LYS A 130 4.73 11.76 4.09
CA LYS A 130 3.71 10.97 4.80
C LYS A 130 2.35 11.07 4.13
N PHE A 131 1.71 9.93 3.88
CA PHE A 131 0.36 9.86 3.30
C PHE A 131 -0.69 10.55 4.16
N GLU A 132 -0.45 10.64 5.48
CA GLU A 132 -1.33 11.34 6.41
C GLU A 132 -1.50 12.83 6.04
N ASN A 133 -0.49 13.43 5.39
CA ASN A 133 -0.48 14.83 4.93
C ASN A 133 -0.23 14.93 3.41
N MET A 134 -0.77 14.00 2.63
CA MET A 134 -0.42 13.79 1.21
C MET A 134 -0.43 15.06 0.35
N GLU A 135 -1.43 15.93 0.52
CA GLU A 135 -1.54 17.17 -0.26
C GLU A 135 -0.37 18.13 0.02
N GLU A 136 -0.11 18.41 1.30
CA GLU A 136 0.98 19.30 1.72
C GLU A 136 2.34 18.75 1.31
N GLU A 137 2.59 17.48 1.59
CA GLU A 137 3.84 16.76 1.31
C GLU A 137 4.12 16.69 -0.19
N SER A 138 3.10 16.40 -1.01
CA SER A 138 3.25 16.35 -2.47
C SER A 138 3.49 17.74 -3.05
N ASN A 139 2.78 18.75 -2.57
CA ASN A 139 2.96 20.13 -3.04
C ASN A 139 4.34 20.68 -2.61
N PHE A 140 4.84 20.29 -1.43
CA PHE A 140 6.20 20.61 -1.01
C PHE A 140 7.25 19.95 -1.91
N LEU A 141 7.08 18.66 -2.24
CA LEU A 141 7.95 17.97 -3.18
C LEU A 141 7.95 18.66 -4.55
N LEU A 142 6.78 18.98 -5.11
CA LEU A 142 6.65 19.66 -6.40
C LEU A 142 7.41 20.99 -6.42
N ARG A 143 7.27 21.81 -5.37
CA ARG A 143 8.06 23.04 -5.23
C ARG A 143 9.56 22.77 -5.14
N THR A 144 9.97 21.75 -4.39
CA THR A 144 11.37 21.38 -4.18
C THR A 144 12.07 20.95 -5.47
N ILE A 145 11.36 20.28 -6.38
CA ILE A 145 11.91 19.88 -7.69
C ILE A 145 11.78 20.96 -8.77
N GLY A 146 11.31 22.17 -8.42
CA GLY A 146 11.14 23.27 -9.36
C GLY A 146 9.98 23.09 -10.34
N ALA A 147 8.96 22.32 -9.97
CA ALA A 147 7.75 22.20 -10.79
C ALA A 147 7.03 23.55 -10.91
N PRO A 148 6.27 23.80 -12.01
CA PRO A 148 5.50 25.02 -12.16
C PRO A 148 4.57 25.28 -10.96
N PRO A 149 4.45 26.52 -10.46
CA PRO A 149 3.60 26.82 -9.29
C PRO A 149 2.12 26.49 -9.48
N SER A 150 1.66 26.36 -10.72
CA SER A 150 0.29 25.94 -11.06
C SER A 150 0.07 24.43 -10.99
N LEU A 151 1.14 23.63 -10.90
CA LEU A 151 1.04 22.19 -10.75
C LEU A 151 0.91 21.84 -9.26
N MET A 152 -0.25 21.31 -8.89
CA MET A 152 -0.59 20.88 -7.54
C MET A 152 -1.08 19.44 -7.58
N LEU A 153 -0.97 18.73 -6.45
CA LEU A 153 -1.56 17.40 -6.32
C LEU A 153 -3.09 17.49 -6.50
N PRO A 154 -3.70 16.69 -7.37
CA PRO A 154 -5.15 16.63 -7.47
C PRO A 154 -5.79 16.12 -6.18
N SER A 155 -6.90 16.72 -5.75
CA SER A 155 -7.62 16.34 -4.53
C SER A 155 -8.55 15.13 -4.70
N PHE A 156 -8.89 14.79 -5.95
CA PHE A 156 -9.82 13.70 -6.25
C PHE A 156 -9.24 12.32 -5.91
N LYS A 157 -10.14 11.35 -5.70
CA LYS A 157 -9.80 9.94 -5.53
C LYS A 157 -10.10 9.23 -6.84
N ASP A 158 -9.09 8.65 -7.48
CA ASP A 158 -9.25 8.01 -8.78
C ASP A 158 -10.01 6.68 -8.68
N ARG A 159 -9.58 5.82 -7.75
CA ARG A 159 -10.04 4.45 -7.59
C ARG A 159 -11.04 4.37 -6.45
N ASN A 160 -12.18 3.73 -6.72
CA ASN A 160 -13.32 3.64 -5.80
C ASN A 160 -13.69 5.05 -5.25
N PRO A 161 -14.06 6.02 -6.13
CA PRO A 161 -14.21 7.43 -5.77
C PRO A 161 -15.32 7.69 -4.75
N LYS A 162 -16.30 6.78 -4.65
CA LYS A 162 -17.41 6.88 -3.68
C LYS A 162 -17.01 6.47 -2.27
N ASP A 163 -15.89 5.76 -2.11
CA ASP A 163 -15.44 5.27 -0.82
C ASP A 163 -14.62 6.32 -0.08
N ALA A 164 -14.89 6.49 1.22
CA ALA A 164 -14.05 7.29 2.10
C ALA A 164 -12.58 6.83 2.02
N ARG A 165 -11.65 7.80 2.01
CA ARG A 165 -10.21 7.51 2.18
C ARG A 165 -10.02 6.79 3.51
N THR A 166 -9.20 5.74 3.52
CA THR A 166 -8.88 5.05 4.76
C THR A 166 -8.24 6.04 5.74
N SER A 167 -8.69 6.01 6.98
CA SER A 167 -8.23 6.85 8.07
C SER A 167 -7.92 5.99 9.29
N LYS A 168 -7.34 6.59 10.34
CA LYS A 168 -7.17 5.95 11.65
C LYS A 168 -8.45 5.30 12.17
N GLN A 169 -9.58 6.00 12.16
CA GLN A 169 -10.86 5.48 12.69
C GLN A 169 -11.37 4.28 11.89
N ILE A 170 -11.21 4.32 10.56
CA ILE A 170 -11.55 3.19 9.71
C ILE A 170 -10.64 2.02 10.05
N THR A 171 -9.33 2.27 10.19
CA THR A 171 -8.34 1.25 10.53
C THR A 171 -8.64 0.56 11.85
N GLU A 172 -8.98 1.33 12.90
CA GLU A 172 -9.40 0.81 14.20
C GLU A 172 -10.64 -0.12 14.08
N LYS A 173 -11.60 0.22 13.22
CA LYS A 173 -12.79 -0.60 12.96
C LYS A 173 -12.48 -1.92 12.24
N TYR A 174 -11.46 -1.97 11.38
CA TYR A 174 -11.04 -3.24 10.77
C TYR A 174 -10.29 -4.10 11.78
N PHE A 175 -9.35 -3.51 12.50
CA PHE A 175 -8.55 -4.23 13.50
C PHE A 175 -9.32 -4.60 14.78
N SER A 176 -10.55 -4.12 14.98
CA SER A 176 -11.44 -4.63 16.02
C SER A 176 -12.04 -6.01 15.67
N GLN A 177 -11.94 -6.45 14.41
CA GLN A 177 -12.45 -7.74 13.94
C GLN A 177 -11.45 -8.89 14.15
N VAL A 178 -10.19 -8.58 14.49
CA VAL A 178 -9.13 -9.58 14.71
C VAL A 178 -8.72 -9.61 16.17
N THR A 179 -8.12 -10.72 16.60
CA THR A 179 -7.70 -10.89 17.99
C THR A 179 -6.55 -9.96 18.36
N MET A 180 -6.38 -9.67 19.65
CA MET A 180 -5.22 -8.94 20.17
C MET A 180 -3.90 -9.60 19.73
N MET A 181 -3.84 -10.93 19.72
CA MET A 181 -2.65 -11.67 19.27
C MET A 181 -2.38 -11.46 17.78
N GLU A 182 -3.41 -11.48 16.92
CA GLU A 182 -3.24 -11.15 15.51
C GLU A 182 -2.79 -9.71 15.32
N ARG A 183 -3.38 -8.75 16.05
CA ARG A 183 -2.92 -7.34 16.02
C ARG A 183 -1.44 -7.20 16.37
N GLN A 184 -1.00 -7.85 17.45
CA GLN A 184 0.42 -7.86 17.84
C GLN A 184 1.28 -8.43 16.72
N ARG A 185 0.90 -9.58 16.16
CA ARG A 185 1.68 -10.21 15.08
C ARG A 185 1.75 -9.37 13.82
N VAL A 186 0.69 -8.63 13.47
CA VAL A 186 0.73 -7.68 12.34
C VAL A 186 1.62 -6.49 12.67
N TYR A 187 1.58 -5.97 13.90
CA TYR A 187 2.51 -4.93 14.34
C TYR A 187 3.96 -5.40 14.25
N ASP A 188 4.28 -6.59 14.76
CA ASP A 188 5.60 -7.20 14.70
C ASP A 188 6.06 -7.38 13.24
N PHE A 189 5.15 -7.80 12.35
CA PHE A 189 5.41 -7.95 10.92
C PHE A 189 5.82 -6.64 10.23
N TYR A 190 5.33 -5.50 10.69
CA TYR A 190 5.69 -4.15 10.20
C TYR A 190 6.60 -3.36 11.14
N TYR A 191 7.15 -3.98 12.18
CA TYR A 191 7.89 -3.28 13.24
C TYR A 191 9.02 -2.40 12.70
N MET A 192 9.74 -2.88 11.69
CA MET A 192 10.81 -2.11 11.05
C MET A 192 10.30 -0.85 10.34
N ASP A 193 9.10 -0.87 9.73
CA ASP A 193 8.50 0.34 9.15
C ASP A 193 8.14 1.36 10.25
N TYR A 194 7.62 0.88 11.39
CA TYR A 194 7.34 1.76 12.53
C TYR A 194 8.59 2.48 13.03
N LEU A 195 9.65 1.70 13.25
CA LEU A 195 10.92 2.22 13.75
C LEU A 195 11.56 3.18 12.74
N MET A 196 11.63 2.76 11.48
CA MET A 196 12.34 3.48 10.43
C MET A 196 11.68 4.79 10.04
N PHE A 197 10.35 4.85 10.04
CA PHE A 197 9.59 6.04 9.63
C PHE A 197 8.98 6.81 10.80
N ASN A 198 9.46 6.50 12.02
CA ASN A 198 9.09 7.17 13.26
C ASN A 198 7.56 7.27 13.43
N TYR A 199 6.89 6.12 13.29
CA TYR A 199 5.46 6.00 13.59
C TYR A 199 5.27 5.56 15.04
N SER A 200 4.29 6.16 15.71
CA SER A 200 3.85 5.74 17.04
C SER A 200 3.11 4.41 16.96
N LYS A 201 3.10 3.66 18.08
CA LYS A 201 2.26 2.46 18.20
C LYS A 201 0.78 2.80 17.92
N PRO A 202 0.11 2.05 17.03
CA PRO A 202 -1.25 2.39 16.59
C PRO A 202 -2.32 2.05 17.64
N PHE A 203 -2.06 1.07 18.51
CA PHE A 203 -2.96 0.64 19.58
C PHE A 203 -2.21 0.57 20.92
N SER A 204 -2.93 0.79 22.02
CA SER A 204 -2.39 0.80 23.39
C SER A 204 -2.12 -0.60 23.95
N ASP A 205 -2.67 -1.63 23.33
CA ASP A 205 -2.54 -3.03 23.73
C ASP A 205 -1.37 -3.76 23.03
N LEU A 206 -0.52 -3.01 22.31
CA LEU A 206 0.66 -3.52 21.63
C LEU A 206 1.93 -3.42 22.50
N TYR A 207 2.65 -4.54 22.61
CA TYR A 207 3.90 -4.68 23.36
C TYR A 207 5.12 -4.31 22.54
#